data_AF-A0A935GWL9-F1
#
_entry.id   AF-A0A935GWL9-F1
#
_cell.length_a   1.000
_cell.length_b   1.000
_cell.length_c   1.000
_cell.angle_alpha   90.00
_cell.angle_beta   90.00
_cell.angle_gamma   90.00
#
_symmetry.space_group_name_H-M   'P 1'
#
loop_
_entity.id
_entity.type
_entity.pdbx_description
1 polymer ?
#
loop_
_entity_poly.entity_id
_entity_poly.type
_entity_poly.pdbx_seq_one_letter_code
_entity_poly.pdbx_strand_id
1 'polypeptide(L)'
;MKPALSDTLDDHLRNHGFLLGETGWMLAPAFDVNPNIDKDDHVLNIDDTDNRSDLRTVISTASFYGLSHAQAVDVVESVVAVVDDWQACARSVGLSNADIAGTQGAFSAHTCCRALSIKLLPV
;
A
#
# COMPACT_ATOMS: atom_id res chain seq x y z
N MET A 1 -0.73 2.43 16.12
CA MET A 1 -1.43 1.64 15.09
C MET A 1 -1.29 2.43 13.80
N LYS A 2 -0.64 1.90 12.75
CA LYS A 2 -0.37 2.65 11.52
C LYS A 2 -0.60 1.70 10.35
N PRO A 3 -1.59 1.89 9.45
CA PRO A 3 -1.94 1.01 8.32
C PRO A 3 -0.95 1.03 7.12
N ALA A 4 -1.24 0.38 5.99
CA ALA A 4 -0.53 0.40 4.68
C ALA A 4 -1.30 1.23 3.61
N LEU A 5 -0.59 1.80 2.63
CA LEU A 5 -1.05 2.97 1.83
C LEU A 5 -2.38 2.84 1.07
N SER A 6 -2.87 1.62 0.84
CA SER A 6 -4.22 1.30 0.40
C SER A 6 -4.62 -0.06 1.00
N ASP A 7 -5.77 -0.15 1.68
CA ASP A 7 -6.24 -1.38 2.36
C ASP A 7 -6.79 -2.43 1.36
N THR A 8 -5.96 -2.91 0.44
CA THR A 8 -6.22 -4.16 -0.29
C THR A 8 -5.69 -5.32 0.54
N LEU A 9 -6.49 -5.72 1.52
CA LEU A 9 -6.13 -6.72 2.53
C LEU A 9 -6.39 -8.16 2.06
N ASP A 10 -6.79 -8.36 0.81
CA ASP A 10 -7.00 -9.68 0.19
C ASP A 10 -5.89 -10.02 -0.80
N ASP A 11 -4.64 -9.90 -0.33
CA ASP A 11 -3.41 -10.12 -1.08
C ASP A 11 -3.03 -11.60 -1.21
N HIS A 12 -4.02 -12.48 -1.30
CA HIS A 12 -3.79 -13.91 -1.43
C HIS A 12 -2.93 -14.23 -2.68
N LEU A 13 -2.14 -15.30 -2.65
CA LEU A 13 -1.20 -15.64 -3.74
C LEU A 13 -1.86 -15.77 -5.12
N ARG A 14 -3.16 -16.05 -5.19
CA ARG A 14 -3.93 -16.10 -6.44
C ARG A 14 -4.14 -14.71 -7.09
N ASN A 15 -3.94 -13.62 -6.34
CA ASN A 15 -3.95 -12.23 -6.83
C ASN A 15 -2.56 -11.80 -7.34
N HIS A 16 -1.59 -12.71 -7.35
CA HIS A 16 -0.29 -12.52 -7.98
C HIS A 16 -0.21 -13.37 -9.25
N GLY A 17 -0.33 -12.72 -10.40
CA GLY A 17 -0.24 -13.35 -11.71
C GLY A 17 1.13 -13.19 -12.34
N PHE A 18 1.50 -14.14 -13.20
CA PHE A 18 2.66 -14.05 -14.07
C PHE A 18 2.23 -14.18 -15.53
N LEU A 19 2.85 -13.39 -16.40
CA LEU A 19 2.66 -13.44 -17.84
C LEU A 19 3.90 -14.10 -18.46
N LEU A 20 3.68 -15.05 -19.37
CA LEU A 20 4.77 -15.64 -20.16
C LEU A 20 5.02 -14.78 -21.39
N GLY A 21 6.14 -14.06 -21.40
CA GLY A 21 6.64 -13.30 -22.54
C GLY A 21 7.71 -14.07 -23.32
N GLU A 22 8.20 -13.46 -24.41
CA GLU A 22 9.22 -14.04 -25.29
C GLU A 22 10.53 -14.38 -24.55
N THR A 23 10.86 -13.61 -23.51
CA THR A 23 12.09 -13.74 -22.72
C THR A 23 11.89 -14.44 -21.39
N GLY A 24 10.66 -14.93 -21.10
CA GLY A 24 10.33 -15.65 -19.87
C GLY A 24 9.16 -15.05 -19.09
N TRP A 25 9.03 -15.47 -17.84
CA TRP A 25 7.96 -15.03 -16.95
C TRP A 25 8.22 -13.61 -16.43
N MET A 26 7.18 -12.78 -16.45
CA MET A 26 7.17 -11.45 -15.85
C MET A 26 5.96 -11.33 -14.92
N LEU A 27 6.05 -10.47 -13.90
CA LEU A 27 4.90 -10.17 -13.06
C LEU A 27 3.80 -9.51 -13.90
N ALA A 28 2.56 -9.98 -13.74
CA ALA A 28 1.41 -9.31 -14.35
C ALA A 28 1.20 -7.93 -13.71
N PRO A 29 0.61 -6.95 -14.43
CA PRO A 29 0.10 -5.74 -13.80
C PRO A 29 -0.81 -6.08 -12.61
N ALA A 30 -0.82 -5.24 -11.58
CA ALA A 30 -1.71 -5.46 -10.42
C ALA A 30 -3.17 -5.54 -10.87
N PHE A 31 -3.91 -6.50 -10.31
CA PHE A 31 -5.33 -6.73 -10.58
C PHE A 31 -6.05 -7.10 -9.27
N ASP A 32 -7.38 -7.01 -9.29
CA ASP A 32 -8.26 -7.28 -8.13
C ASP A 32 -7.89 -6.45 -6.88
N VAL A 33 -7.47 -5.20 -7.11
CA VAL A 33 -7.15 -4.24 -6.05
C VAL A 33 -8.44 -3.55 -5.60
N ASN A 34 -9.04 -4.07 -4.53
CA ASN A 34 -10.24 -3.49 -3.94
C ASN A 34 -9.95 -2.95 -2.54
N PRO A 35 -10.37 -1.71 -2.20
CA PRO A 35 -10.28 -1.21 -0.84
C PRO A 35 -11.26 -1.96 0.06
N ASN A 36 -10.78 -2.48 1.19
CA ASN A 36 -11.61 -3.13 2.19
C ASN A 36 -11.45 -2.42 3.54
N ILE A 37 -12.49 -1.69 3.94
CA ILE A 37 -12.52 -0.94 5.19
C ILE A 37 -12.98 -1.77 6.40
N ASP A 38 -13.44 -3.01 6.17
CA ASP A 38 -14.01 -3.89 7.19
C ASP A 38 -12.99 -4.90 7.75
N LYS A 39 -11.76 -4.88 7.23
CA LYS A 39 -10.65 -5.73 7.68
C LYS A 39 -9.53 -4.85 8.23
N ASP A 40 -8.82 -5.37 9.23
CA ASP A 40 -7.70 -4.67 9.86
C ASP A 40 -6.33 -5.19 9.41
N ASP A 41 -6.25 -6.43 8.93
CA ASP A 41 -5.00 -7.14 8.66
C ASP A 41 -4.98 -7.80 7.26
N HIS A 42 -3.79 -7.91 6.68
CA HIS A 42 -3.51 -8.60 5.42
C HIS A 42 -3.72 -10.12 5.52
N VAL A 43 -4.02 -10.76 4.39
CA VAL A 43 -4.08 -12.23 4.29
C VAL A 43 -2.67 -12.82 4.38
N LEU A 44 -1.68 -12.16 3.79
CA LEU A 44 -0.27 -12.51 3.91
C LEU A 44 0.45 -11.69 4.98
N ASN A 45 1.46 -12.28 5.63
CA ASN A 45 2.34 -11.51 6.50
C ASN A 45 3.22 -10.57 5.66
N ILE A 46 3.44 -9.37 6.17
CA ILE A 46 4.37 -8.39 5.63
C ILE A 46 5.81 -8.78 5.99
N ASP A 47 6.04 -9.18 7.24
CA ASP A 47 7.28 -9.80 7.70
C ASP A 47 7.07 -11.29 8.05
N ASP A 48 7.95 -11.89 8.86
CA ASP A 48 7.81 -13.30 9.24
C ASP A 48 6.55 -13.59 10.07
N THR A 49 5.99 -12.60 10.77
CA THR A 49 4.95 -12.78 11.81
C THR A 49 3.83 -11.74 11.80
N ASP A 50 4.03 -10.59 11.17
CA ASP A 50 3.14 -9.44 11.23
C ASP A 50 2.48 -9.21 9.88
N ASN A 51 1.16 -9.33 9.84
CA ASN A 51 0.30 -9.04 8.70
C ASN A 51 -0.47 -7.73 8.87
N ARG A 52 -0.21 -6.96 9.93
CA ARG A 52 -0.82 -5.65 10.08
C ARG A 52 -0.24 -4.75 9.03
N SER A 53 -1.10 -3.97 8.40
CA SER A 53 -0.69 -2.91 7.52
C SER A 53 0.14 -1.94 8.37
N ASP A 54 1.48 -1.84 8.25
CA ASP A 54 2.34 -0.82 8.92
C ASP A 54 3.54 -0.49 8.05
N LEU A 55 3.64 0.76 7.62
CA LEU A 55 4.72 1.23 6.75
C LEU A 55 6.12 1.03 7.33
N ARG A 56 6.27 0.98 8.67
CA ARG A 56 7.57 0.67 9.27
C ARG A 56 7.94 -0.80 9.08
N THR A 57 6.97 -1.69 9.22
CA THR A 57 7.16 -3.12 8.93
C THR A 57 7.53 -3.31 7.47
N VAL A 58 6.81 -2.67 6.54
CA VAL A 58 7.13 -2.66 5.10
C VAL A 58 8.56 -2.16 4.82
N ILE A 59 9.02 -1.11 5.49
CA ILE A 59 10.38 -0.59 5.29
C ILE A 59 11.44 -1.50 5.90
N SER A 60 11.12 -2.17 7.02
CA SER A 60 12.05 -3.12 7.66
C SER A 60 12.33 -4.36 6.81
N THR A 61 11.41 -4.73 5.91
CA THR A 61 11.55 -5.89 5.02
C THR A 61 12.31 -5.57 3.73
N ALA A 62 12.73 -4.32 3.52
CA ALA A 62 13.42 -3.84 2.32
C ALA A 62 14.60 -4.72 1.86
N SER A 63 15.40 -5.22 2.80
CA SER A 63 16.56 -6.06 2.49
C SER A 63 16.19 -7.38 1.82
N PHE A 64 15.00 -7.93 2.09
CA PHE A 64 14.52 -9.15 1.42
C PHE A 64 14.25 -8.94 -0.07
N TYR A 65 13.97 -7.69 -0.46
CA TYR A 65 13.70 -7.31 -1.85
C TYR A 65 14.92 -6.67 -2.54
N GLY A 66 16.10 -6.73 -1.91
CA GLY A 66 17.33 -6.15 -2.46
C GLY A 66 17.34 -4.62 -2.47
N LEU A 67 16.52 -3.97 -1.64
CA LEU A 67 16.47 -2.53 -1.49
C LEU A 67 17.25 -2.09 -0.26
N SER A 68 18.00 -0.99 -0.38
CA SER A 68 18.50 -0.26 0.78
C SER A 68 17.35 0.41 1.53
N HIS A 69 17.57 0.73 2.81
CA HIS A 69 16.61 1.48 3.60
C HIS A 69 16.20 2.80 2.93
N ALA A 70 17.17 3.56 2.40
CA ALA A 70 16.89 4.81 1.69
C ALA A 70 16.00 4.60 0.46
N GLN A 71 16.26 3.57 -0.35
CA GLN A 71 15.41 3.24 -1.50
C GLN A 71 13.99 2.86 -1.09
N ALA A 72 13.83 2.09 -0.01
CA ALA A 72 12.51 1.72 0.48
C ALA A 72 11.73 2.93 0.98
N VAL A 73 12.40 3.84 1.69
CA VAL A 73 11.84 5.12 2.12
C VAL A 73 11.41 5.98 0.94
N ASP A 74 12.26 6.11 -0.09
CA ASP A 74 11.95 6.88 -1.30
C ASP A 74 10.73 6.30 -2.04
N VAL A 75 10.64 4.97 -2.14
CA VAL A 75 9.48 4.29 -2.73
C VAL A 75 8.21 4.59 -1.93
N VAL A 76 8.24 4.44 -0.61
CA VAL A 76 7.08 4.73 0.25
C VAL A 76 6.64 6.18 0.10
N GLU A 77 7.56 7.15 0.18
CA GLU A 77 7.22 8.57 0.00
C GLU A 77 6.64 8.87 -1.39
N SER A 78 7.16 8.23 -2.44
CA SER A 78 6.61 8.40 -3.79
C SER A 78 5.14 7.94 -3.88
N VAL A 79 4.80 6.83 -3.22
CA VAL A 79 3.42 6.32 -3.18
C VAL A 79 2.56 7.21 -2.30
N VAL A 80 3.03 7.62 -1.12
CA VAL A 80 2.30 8.55 -0.23
C VAL A 80 1.97 9.85 -0.97
N ALA A 81 2.93 10.40 -1.73
CA ALA A 81 2.74 11.63 -2.49
C ALA A 81 1.66 11.49 -3.58
N VAL A 82 1.60 10.35 -4.27
CA VAL A 82 0.51 10.08 -5.24
C VAL A 82 -0.84 9.95 -4.52
N VAL A 83 -0.86 9.31 -3.36
CA VAL A 83 -2.09 9.09 -2.59
C VAL A 83 -2.60 10.38 -1.95
N ASP A 84 -1.78 11.41 -1.70
CA ASP A 84 -2.23 12.70 -1.14
C ASP A 84 -3.44 13.29 -1.86
N ASP A 85 -3.51 13.12 -3.19
CA ASP A 85 -4.54 13.70 -4.04
C ASP A 85 -5.71 12.74 -4.36
N TRP A 86 -5.80 11.57 -3.68
CA TRP A 86 -6.78 10.53 -4.03
C TRP A 86 -8.23 11.04 -4.02
N GLN A 87 -8.60 11.90 -3.06
CA GLN A 87 -9.95 12.46 -2.98
C GLN A 87 -10.24 13.43 -4.13
N ALA A 88 -9.25 14.20 -4.56
CA ALA A 88 -9.40 15.10 -5.71
C ALA A 88 -9.55 14.30 -7.00
N CYS A 89 -8.78 13.22 -7.15
CA CYS A 89 -8.91 12.26 -8.25
C CYS A 89 -10.30 11.60 -8.27
N ALA A 90 -10.79 11.13 -7.12
CA ALA A 90 -12.12 10.54 -6.99
C ALA A 90 -13.24 11.53 -7.42
N ARG A 91 -13.13 12.80 -7.02
CA ARG A 91 -14.07 13.85 -7.44
C ARG A 91 -14.01 14.12 -8.94
N SER A 92 -12.81 14.13 -9.54
CA SER A 92 -12.64 14.45 -10.97
C SER A 92 -13.26 13.40 -11.88
N VAL A 93 -13.37 12.14 -11.43
CA VAL A 93 -14.07 11.06 -12.14
C VAL A 93 -15.55 10.95 -11.78
N GLY A 94 -16.08 11.86 -10.96
CA GLY A 94 -17.51 11.98 -10.67
C GLY A 94 -18.04 11.16 -9.50
N LEU A 95 -17.16 10.64 -8.61
CA LEU A 95 -17.61 9.96 -7.40
C LEU A 95 -18.30 10.93 -6.43
N SER A 96 -19.34 10.45 -5.75
CA SER A 96 -20.08 11.27 -4.79
C SER A 96 -19.23 11.52 -3.54
N ASN A 97 -19.49 12.63 -2.85
CA ASN A 97 -18.83 12.89 -1.56
C ASN A 97 -19.15 11.81 -0.52
N ALA A 98 -20.30 11.12 -0.64
CA ALA A 98 -20.67 10.03 0.25
C ALA A 98 -19.78 8.80 0.00
N ASP A 99 -19.54 8.43 -1.27
CA ASP A 99 -18.66 7.31 -1.62
C ASP A 99 -17.20 7.59 -1.21
N ILE A 100 -16.74 8.83 -1.43
CA ILE A 100 -15.40 9.26 -1.01
C ILE A 100 -15.26 9.20 0.51
N ALA A 101 -16.26 9.70 1.26
CA ALA A 101 -16.23 9.61 2.72
C ALA A 101 -16.27 8.16 3.21
N GLY A 102 -17.09 7.31 2.57
CA GLY A 102 -17.20 5.89 2.92
C GLY A 102 -15.91 5.10 2.68
N THR A 103 -15.10 5.49 1.70
CA THR A 103 -13.85 4.80 1.35
C THR A 103 -12.61 5.38 2.03
N GLN A 104 -12.74 6.48 2.78
CA GLN A 104 -11.60 7.16 3.42
C GLN A 104 -10.82 6.23 4.38
N GLY A 105 -11.50 5.28 5.02
CA GLY A 105 -10.87 4.28 5.90
C GLY A 105 -9.73 3.52 5.21
N ALA A 106 -9.88 3.24 3.92
CA ALA A 106 -8.91 2.47 3.12
C ALA A 106 -7.57 3.20 2.90
N PHE A 107 -7.49 4.49 3.25
CA PHE A 107 -6.30 5.33 3.15
C PHE A 107 -5.79 5.79 4.54
N SER A 108 -6.15 5.05 5.58
CA SER A 108 -5.79 5.34 6.98
C SER A 108 -4.28 5.36 7.24
N ALA A 109 -3.52 4.54 6.52
CA ALA A 109 -2.06 4.50 6.51
C ALA A 109 -1.39 5.77 6.01
N HIS A 110 -1.86 6.22 4.86
CA HIS A 110 -1.46 7.45 4.21
C HIS A 110 -1.69 8.61 5.17
N THR A 111 -2.91 8.67 5.72
CA THR A 111 -3.31 9.67 6.72
C THR A 111 -2.39 9.63 7.94
N CYS A 112 -2.07 8.44 8.45
CA CYS A 112 -1.18 8.26 9.58
C CYS A 112 0.27 8.67 9.28
N CYS A 113 0.78 8.34 8.09
CA CYS A 113 2.13 8.71 7.64
C CYS A 113 2.28 10.22 7.61
N ARG A 114 1.29 10.92 7.03
CA ARG A 114 1.25 12.39 6.96
C ARG A 114 1.03 13.04 8.33
N ALA A 115 0.12 12.52 9.16
CA ALA A 115 -0.19 13.10 10.48
C ALA A 115 0.99 13.07 11.47
N LEU A 116 1.84 12.03 11.38
CA LEU A 116 2.92 11.83 12.35
C LEU A 116 4.25 12.50 11.95
N SER A 117 4.31 13.23 10.83
CA SER A 117 5.55 13.81 10.29
C SER A 117 6.72 12.84 10.40
N ILE A 118 6.49 11.56 10.07
CA ILE A 118 7.53 10.54 10.15
C ILE A 118 8.56 10.93 9.10
N LYS A 119 9.58 11.66 9.50
CA LYS A 119 10.85 11.53 8.81
C LYS A 119 11.22 10.07 9.03
N LEU A 120 11.12 9.29 7.97
CA LEU A 120 11.58 7.91 7.86
C LEU A 120 13.12 7.90 8.02
N LEU A 121 13.60 8.35 9.17
CA LEU A 121 15.01 8.46 9.47
C LEU A 121 15.54 7.07 9.78
N PRO A 122 16.74 6.75 9.30
CA PRO A 122 17.42 5.54 9.71
C PRO A 122 17.64 5.60 11.23
N VAL A 123 17.42 4.46 11.89
CA VAL A 123 17.95 4.22 13.23
C VAL A 123 19.48 4.16 13.16
#